data_AF-A0A9P8LVH9-F1
#
_entry.id   AF-A0A9P8LVH9-F1
#
_cell.length_a   1.000
_cell.length_b   1.000
_cell.length_c   1.000
_cell.angle_alpha   90.00
_cell.angle_beta   90.00
_cell.angle_gamma   90.00
#
_symmetry.space_group_name_H-M   'P 1'
#
loop_
_entity.id
_entity.type
_entity.pdbx_description
1 polymer ?
#
loop_
_entity_poly.entity_id
_entity_poly.type
_entity_poly.pdbx_seq_one_letter_code
_entity_poly.pdbx_strand_id
1 'polypeptide(L)'
;MSNCTDPNCNDCQMGPDECFNCSPGYILDNNKCVTKCPETQYANEYAVCVPCSGGSPGCIQCTQADITSQHLKCTECFENFTLAAGSCKCNLPNCQECDPAVPNQCKMCVSPTHFLNIQKLCISCTTLPNCAECAQSHSTAACTKCQKKFFLQGQQCVPVTPNCAVVTESNTCEKCNDGFALNTANACGTCDAIIDFASPACACGVAENCGNCAKDLDACGACLGSFEMKDGKCVQGACAVANCGTCRDRPDSCMACAGGFQLTILDSCQESCAGVGENGQFCRAGAARAAEWVACPADATGVAQMLTDCICGSAENCGNCSADGQCGACLPGYQQRNGSCTECADGFLRQPSNGLCARTSSPDQPKDGFTAGAIIGIVVVVILIVCACIGAVMVYKKRKLEKAETPLNVSELSN
;
A
#
# COMPACT_ATOMS: atom_id res chain seq x y z
N MET A 1 -14.95 25.11 -73.23
CA MET A 1 -16.08 25.49 -72.37
C MET A 1 -17.16 24.48 -72.65
N SER A 2 -17.29 23.51 -71.75
CA SER A 2 -18.36 22.52 -71.79
C SER A 2 -19.66 23.30 -71.62
N ASN A 3 -20.55 23.29 -72.62
CA ASN A 3 -21.87 23.89 -72.46
C ASN A 3 -22.66 22.98 -71.52
N CYS A 4 -22.65 23.31 -70.24
CA CYS A 4 -23.50 22.66 -69.26
C CYS A 4 -24.95 22.90 -69.68
N THR A 5 -25.79 21.87 -69.55
CA THR A 5 -27.21 21.94 -69.92
C THR A 5 -28.04 22.71 -68.90
N ASP A 6 -27.61 22.74 -67.63
CA ASP A 6 -28.19 23.57 -66.59
C ASP A 6 -27.67 25.02 -66.73
N PRO A 7 -28.52 26.01 -67.03
CA PRO A 7 -28.12 27.42 -67.17
C PRO A 7 -27.60 28.04 -65.87
N ASN A 8 -27.83 27.40 -64.73
CA ASN A 8 -27.38 27.87 -63.42
C ASN A 8 -26.07 27.20 -62.99
N CYS A 9 -25.51 26.31 -63.81
CA CYS A 9 -24.25 25.64 -63.57
C CYS A 9 -23.08 26.43 -64.18
N ASN A 10 -22.03 26.66 -63.39
CA ASN A 10 -20.85 27.40 -63.85
C ASN A 10 -19.77 26.47 -64.42
N ASP A 11 -19.68 25.22 -63.95
CA ASP A 11 -18.74 24.20 -64.43
C ASP A 11 -19.33 22.79 -64.27
N CYS A 12 -19.13 21.94 -65.29
CA CYS A 12 -19.62 20.56 -65.35
C CYS A 12 -18.46 19.62 -65.73
N GLN A 13 -18.16 18.66 -64.85
CA GLN A 13 -16.91 17.88 -64.91
C GLN A 13 -17.04 16.52 -65.61
N MET A 14 -18.20 15.87 -65.49
CA MET A 14 -18.38 14.45 -65.86
C MET A 14 -19.41 14.24 -66.99
N GLY A 15 -20.11 15.30 -67.36
CA GLY A 15 -21.12 15.35 -68.42
C GLY A 15 -21.85 16.69 -68.40
N PRO A 16 -22.58 17.07 -69.46
CA PRO A 16 -23.27 18.36 -69.52
C PRO A 16 -24.33 18.54 -68.42
N ASP A 17 -24.90 17.43 -67.92
CA ASP A 17 -25.92 17.39 -66.87
C ASP A 17 -25.37 17.23 -65.44
N GLU A 18 -24.04 17.09 -65.27
CA GLU A 18 -23.40 16.88 -63.97
C GLU A 18 -22.64 18.11 -63.52
N CYS A 19 -23.34 18.98 -62.77
CA CYS A 19 -22.78 20.22 -62.28
C CYS A 19 -21.81 20.00 -61.13
N PHE A 20 -20.66 20.67 -61.20
CA PHE A 20 -19.63 20.68 -60.15
C PHE A 20 -19.71 21.93 -59.27
N ASN A 21 -20.02 23.10 -59.85
CA ASN A 21 -20.26 24.32 -59.10
C ASN A 21 -21.40 25.15 -59.70
N CYS A 22 -22.17 25.78 -58.83
CA CYS A 22 -23.30 26.60 -59.24
C CYS A 22 -22.90 28.06 -59.39
N SER A 23 -23.67 28.78 -60.21
CA SER A 23 -23.58 30.23 -60.32
C SER A 23 -23.99 30.90 -58.99
N PRO A 24 -23.51 32.13 -58.72
CA PRO A 24 -23.84 32.84 -57.48
C PRO A 24 -25.36 32.91 -57.25
N GLY A 25 -25.80 32.53 -56.05
CA GLY A 25 -27.22 32.45 -55.68
C GLY A 25 -27.88 31.08 -55.84
N TYR A 26 -27.15 30.08 -56.36
CA TYR A 26 -27.61 28.69 -56.47
C TYR A 26 -26.78 27.75 -55.60
N ILE A 27 -27.40 26.65 -55.17
CA ILE A 27 -26.85 25.66 -54.23
C ILE A 27 -26.69 24.33 -54.96
N LEU A 28 -25.58 23.64 -54.75
CA LEU A 28 -25.33 22.32 -55.32
C LEU A 28 -26.03 21.23 -54.50
N ASP A 29 -26.94 20.49 -55.14
CA ASP A 29 -27.59 19.29 -54.60
C ASP A 29 -27.52 18.16 -55.64
N ASN A 30 -26.88 17.04 -55.29
CA ASN A 30 -26.77 15.85 -56.15
C ASN A 30 -26.45 16.18 -57.63
N ASN A 31 -25.40 16.99 -57.85
CA ASN A 31 -24.92 17.45 -59.17
C ASN A 31 -25.87 18.39 -59.94
N LYS A 32 -26.87 18.99 -59.28
CA LYS A 32 -27.78 19.98 -59.87
C LYS A 32 -27.79 21.27 -59.08
N CYS A 33 -28.07 22.38 -59.75
CA CYS A 33 -28.17 23.69 -59.12
C CYS A 33 -29.62 24.00 -58.74
N VAL A 34 -29.87 24.13 -57.44
CA VAL A 34 -31.19 24.42 -56.88
C VAL A 34 -31.19 25.78 -56.18
N THR A 35 -32.37 26.38 -56.04
CA THR A 35 -32.53 27.64 -55.29
C THR A 35 -32.77 27.41 -53.80
N LYS A 36 -33.12 26.19 -53.40
CA LYS A 36 -33.34 25.77 -52.01
C LYS A 36 -33.05 24.28 -51.87
N CYS A 37 -32.38 23.90 -50.78
CA CYS A 37 -32.18 22.48 -50.46
C CYS A 37 -33.51 21.78 -50.11
N PRO A 38 -33.58 20.44 -50.30
CA PRO A 38 -34.64 19.60 -49.74
C PRO A 38 -34.81 19.83 -48.23
N GLU A 39 -36.00 19.57 -47.69
CA GLU A 39 -36.29 19.80 -46.25
C GLU A 39 -35.39 18.97 -45.31
N THR A 40 -34.78 17.89 -45.80
CA THR A 40 -33.83 17.04 -45.06
C THR A 40 -32.39 17.56 -45.09
N GLN A 41 -32.14 18.69 -45.74
CA GLN A 41 -30.82 19.26 -45.96
C GLN A 41 -30.81 20.79 -45.76
N TYR A 42 -29.61 21.35 -45.62
CA TYR A 42 -29.37 22.79 -45.59
C TYR A 42 -28.13 23.15 -46.40
N ALA A 43 -28.03 24.40 -46.84
CA ALA A 43 -26.85 24.90 -47.53
C ALA A 43 -25.75 25.22 -46.52
N ASN A 44 -24.59 24.56 -46.64
CA ASN A 44 -23.40 24.91 -45.87
C ASN A 44 -22.72 26.18 -46.42
N GLU A 45 -21.61 26.59 -45.80
CA GLU A 45 -20.82 27.77 -46.22
C GLU A 45 -20.25 27.69 -47.65
N TYR A 46 -20.23 26.50 -48.25
CA TYR A 46 -19.76 26.25 -49.60
C TYR A 46 -20.90 26.20 -50.63
N ALA A 47 -22.12 26.58 -50.24
CA ALA A 47 -23.33 26.47 -51.07
C ALA A 47 -23.57 25.04 -51.59
N VAL A 48 -23.36 24.05 -50.71
CA VAL A 48 -23.68 22.63 -50.96
C VAL A 48 -24.75 22.18 -49.99
N CYS A 49 -25.75 21.46 -50.49
CA CYS A 49 -26.78 20.86 -49.64
C CYS A 49 -26.18 19.68 -48.86
N VAL A 50 -26.21 19.78 -47.53
CA VAL A 50 -25.75 18.76 -46.58
C VAL A 50 -26.86 18.40 -45.60
N PRO A 51 -26.86 17.21 -44.99
CA PRO A 51 -27.92 16.79 -44.08
C PRO A 51 -28.15 17.76 -42.92
N CYS A 52 -29.41 17.98 -42.54
CA CYS A 52 -29.80 18.82 -41.40
C CYS A 52 -29.05 18.48 -40.10
N SER A 53 -28.76 17.19 -39.88
CA SER A 53 -28.03 16.69 -38.72
C SER A 53 -26.61 17.27 -38.57
N GLY A 54 -25.99 17.71 -39.66
CA GLY A 54 -24.69 18.37 -39.62
C GLY A 54 -24.73 19.79 -39.04
N GLY A 55 -25.87 20.48 -39.13
CA GLY A 55 -26.06 21.83 -38.57
C GLY A 55 -26.81 21.86 -37.23
N SER A 56 -27.67 20.86 -36.99
CA SER A 56 -28.35 20.63 -35.71
C SER A 56 -28.39 19.13 -35.42
N PRO A 57 -27.57 18.61 -34.48
CA PRO A 57 -27.58 17.19 -34.11
C PRO A 57 -28.98 16.68 -33.81
N GLY A 58 -29.35 15.51 -34.34
CA GLY A 58 -30.67 14.92 -34.13
C GLY A 58 -31.77 15.43 -35.07
N CYS A 59 -31.47 16.37 -35.98
CA CYS A 59 -32.45 16.97 -36.87
C CYS A 59 -32.66 16.15 -38.16
N ILE A 60 -33.91 15.80 -38.45
CA ILE A 60 -34.32 15.15 -39.72
C ILE A 60 -34.70 16.20 -40.74
N GLN A 61 -35.59 17.12 -40.36
CA GLN A 61 -36.12 18.16 -41.24
C GLN A 61 -35.75 19.53 -40.69
N CYS A 62 -35.31 20.43 -41.55
CA CYS A 62 -34.87 21.75 -41.16
C CYS A 62 -35.27 22.83 -42.16
N THR A 63 -35.25 24.06 -41.68
CA THR A 63 -35.48 25.26 -42.47
C THR A 63 -34.32 26.22 -42.27
N GLN A 64 -33.88 26.79 -43.39
CA GLN A 64 -32.85 27.82 -43.45
C GLN A 64 -33.48 29.06 -44.10
N ALA A 65 -33.31 30.23 -43.49
CA ALA A 65 -33.96 31.46 -43.96
C ALA A 65 -33.37 31.96 -45.29
N ASP A 66 -32.06 31.82 -45.46
CA ASP A 66 -31.29 32.15 -46.67
C ASP A 66 -29.93 31.44 -46.63
N ILE A 67 -29.26 31.31 -47.78
CA ILE A 67 -27.93 30.68 -47.93
C ILE A 67 -26.85 31.35 -47.07
N THR A 68 -27.04 32.61 -46.69
CA THR A 68 -26.14 33.37 -45.82
C THR A 68 -26.39 33.15 -44.33
N SER A 69 -27.52 32.51 -43.99
CA SER A 69 -27.92 32.30 -42.60
C SER A 69 -27.17 31.13 -41.98
N GLN A 70 -26.41 31.41 -40.92
CA GLN A 70 -25.83 30.38 -40.04
C GLN A 70 -26.87 29.75 -39.10
N HIS A 71 -28.11 30.24 -39.07
CA HIS A 71 -29.13 29.79 -38.14
C HIS A 71 -30.05 28.77 -38.81
N LEU A 72 -29.76 27.50 -38.55
CA LEU A 72 -30.59 26.38 -38.95
C LEU A 72 -31.71 26.17 -37.93
N LYS A 73 -32.97 26.15 -38.37
CA LYS A 73 -34.11 25.84 -37.52
C LYS A 73 -34.64 24.45 -37.84
N CYS A 74 -34.47 23.52 -36.91
CA CYS A 74 -35.04 22.19 -37.01
C CYS A 74 -36.57 22.20 -36.86
N THR A 75 -37.25 21.37 -37.63
CA THR A 75 -38.70 21.19 -37.62
C THR A 75 -39.12 19.77 -37.24
N GLU A 76 -38.25 18.78 -37.44
CA GLU A 76 -38.49 17.39 -37.05
C GLU A 76 -37.20 16.75 -36.55
N CYS A 77 -37.29 16.03 -35.44
CA CYS A 77 -36.15 15.37 -34.81
C CYS A 77 -36.24 13.84 -34.96
N PHE A 78 -35.09 13.17 -34.90
CA PHE A 78 -35.05 11.71 -34.72
C PHE A 78 -35.77 11.28 -33.45
N GLU A 79 -36.22 10.02 -33.40
CA GLU A 79 -36.78 9.43 -32.19
C GLU A 79 -35.85 9.66 -30.98
N ASN A 80 -36.44 9.98 -29.82
CA ASN A 80 -35.75 10.32 -28.57
C ASN A 80 -34.93 11.63 -28.57
N PHE A 81 -35.18 12.51 -29.54
CA PHE A 81 -34.87 13.93 -29.42
C PHE A 81 -36.16 14.73 -29.24
N THR A 82 -36.13 15.74 -28.37
CA THR A 82 -37.26 16.64 -28.19
C THR A 82 -36.97 17.94 -28.93
N LEU A 83 -37.85 18.32 -29.87
CA LEU A 83 -37.77 19.62 -30.52
C LEU A 83 -38.05 20.72 -29.50
N ALA A 84 -37.07 21.57 -29.24
CA ALA A 84 -37.20 22.69 -28.32
C ALA A 84 -36.60 23.95 -28.95
N ALA A 85 -37.42 24.99 -29.13
CA ALA A 85 -37.01 26.28 -29.70
C ALA A 85 -36.32 26.18 -31.08
N GLY A 86 -36.68 25.20 -31.91
CA GLY A 86 -36.09 25.02 -33.24
C GLY A 86 -34.78 24.23 -33.25
N SER A 87 -34.42 23.57 -32.16
CA SER A 87 -33.27 22.66 -32.08
C SER A 87 -33.68 21.34 -31.44
N CYS A 88 -33.05 20.25 -31.86
CA CYS A 88 -33.29 18.93 -31.28
C CYS A 88 -32.44 18.76 -30.01
N LYS A 89 -33.10 18.53 -28.88
CA LYS A 89 -32.42 18.23 -27.61
C LYS A 89 -32.37 16.74 -27.38
N CYS A 90 -31.16 16.23 -27.15
CA CYS A 90 -30.88 14.84 -26.77
C CYS A 90 -31.65 14.49 -25.48
N ASN A 91 -32.46 13.42 -25.52
CA ASN A 91 -33.21 12.93 -24.35
C ASN A 91 -32.65 11.59 -23.81
N LEU A 92 -31.45 11.19 -24.25
CA LEU A 92 -30.83 9.94 -23.79
C LEU A 92 -30.35 10.10 -22.33
N PRO A 93 -30.76 9.21 -21.40
CA PRO A 93 -30.34 9.27 -20.02
C PRO A 93 -28.81 9.23 -19.88
N ASN A 94 -28.26 10.14 -19.06
CA ASN A 94 -26.83 10.23 -18.74
C ASN A 94 -25.91 10.46 -19.96
N CYS A 95 -26.48 10.87 -21.10
CA CYS A 95 -25.74 11.27 -22.29
C CYS A 95 -25.49 12.78 -22.28
N GLN A 96 -24.23 13.19 -22.39
CA GLN A 96 -23.84 14.59 -22.52
C GLN A 96 -23.95 15.07 -23.97
N GLU A 97 -23.56 14.22 -24.93
CA GLU A 97 -23.62 14.52 -26.37
C GLU A 97 -24.15 13.31 -27.13
N CYS A 98 -25.32 13.44 -27.77
CA CYS A 98 -25.85 12.41 -28.67
C CYS A 98 -25.03 12.33 -29.97
N ASP A 99 -25.03 11.17 -30.63
CA ASP A 99 -24.50 11.06 -31.99
C ASP A 99 -25.42 11.83 -32.96
N PRO A 100 -24.90 12.76 -33.77
CA PRO A 100 -25.72 13.56 -34.68
C PRO A 100 -26.27 12.75 -35.85
N ALA A 101 -25.61 11.66 -36.25
CA ALA A 101 -25.90 10.91 -37.48
C ALA A 101 -26.71 9.63 -37.24
N VAL A 102 -26.80 9.17 -35.99
CA VAL A 102 -27.44 7.88 -35.66
C VAL A 102 -28.45 8.04 -34.52
N PRO A 103 -29.73 7.65 -34.72
CA PRO A 103 -30.72 7.69 -33.66
C PRO A 103 -30.33 6.74 -32.52
N ASN A 104 -30.72 7.09 -31.29
CA ASN A 104 -30.52 6.26 -30.09
C ASN A 104 -29.06 5.96 -29.71
N GLN A 105 -28.10 6.77 -30.18
CA GLN A 105 -26.69 6.60 -29.84
C GLN A 105 -26.13 7.85 -29.16
N CYS A 106 -25.28 7.62 -28.17
CA CYS A 106 -24.53 8.64 -27.46
C CYS A 106 -23.08 8.66 -27.95
N LYS A 107 -22.51 9.86 -28.05
CA LYS A 107 -21.10 10.08 -28.37
C LYS A 107 -20.27 10.33 -27.11
N MET A 108 -20.85 10.99 -26.11
CA MET A 108 -20.18 11.32 -24.85
C MET A 108 -21.12 11.18 -23.67
N CYS A 109 -20.74 10.39 -22.67
CA CYS A 109 -21.50 10.21 -21.44
C CYS A 109 -21.12 11.23 -20.37
N VAL A 110 -22.01 11.40 -19.39
CA VAL A 110 -21.73 12.22 -18.20
C VAL A 110 -20.56 11.60 -17.40
N SER A 111 -19.42 12.27 -17.42
CA SER A 111 -18.21 11.89 -16.69
C SER A 111 -18.22 12.44 -15.25
N PRO A 112 -17.61 11.76 -14.26
CA PRO A 112 -16.88 10.48 -14.33
C PRO A 112 -17.73 9.25 -13.91
N THR A 113 -19.06 9.37 -13.93
CA THR A 113 -19.99 8.38 -13.33
C THR A 113 -20.60 7.41 -14.34
N HIS A 114 -20.47 7.69 -15.64
CA HIS A 114 -20.97 6.85 -16.71
C HIS A 114 -19.92 6.69 -17.81
N PHE A 115 -19.98 5.55 -18.49
CA PHE A 115 -19.13 5.24 -19.64
C PHE A 115 -19.97 4.77 -20.82
N LEU A 116 -19.43 4.93 -22.02
CA LEU A 116 -20.09 4.50 -23.24
C LEU A 116 -19.81 3.01 -23.50
N ASN A 117 -20.87 2.19 -23.62
CA ASN A 117 -20.73 0.79 -23.98
C ASN A 117 -20.57 0.59 -25.50
N ILE A 118 -20.45 -0.68 -25.94
CA ILE A 118 -20.29 -1.02 -27.36
C ILE A 118 -21.52 -0.64 -28.21
N GLN A 119 -22.71 -0.55 -27.61
CA GLN A 119 -23.94 -0.10 -28.26
C GLN A 119 -24.11 1.43 -28.24
N LYS A 120 -23.08 2.19 -27.84
CA LYS A 120 -23.13 3.65 -27.74
C LYS A 120 -24.19 4.15 -26.75
N LEU A 121 -24.44 3.39 -25.68
CA LEU A 121 -25.30 3.79 -24.57
C LEU A 121 -24.48 4.11 -23.32
N CYS A 122 -24.96 5.04 -22.51
CA CYS A 122 -24.30 5.43 -21.27
C CYS A 122 -24.70 4.52 -20.11
N ILE A 123 -23.73 3.76 -19.63
CA ILE A 123 -23.89 2.81 -18.54
C ILE A 123 -23.20 3.36 -17.30
N SER A 124 -23.83 3.22 -16.14
CA SER A 124 -23.26 3.69 -14.88
C SER A 124 -21.99 2.90 -14.55
N CYS A 125 -20.96 3.59 -14.04
CA CYS A 125 -19.74 2.94 -13.56
C CYS A 125 -20.01 1.93 -12.44
N THR A 126 -21.14 2.02 -11.73
CA THR A 126 -21.52 1.05 -10.68
C THR A 126 -21.84 -0.34 -11.20
N THR A 127 -21.95 -0.54 -12.52
CA THR A 127 -22.01 -1.89 -13.11
C THR A 127 -20.65 -2.60 -13.07
N LEU A 128 -19.55 -1.85 -12.90
CA LEU A 128 -18.25 -2.43 -12.59
C LEU A 128 -18.20 -2.78 -11.09
N PRO A 129 -17.68 -3.96 -10.70
CA PRO A 129 -17.67 -4.42 -9.31
C PRO A 129 -17.08 -3.37 -8.35
N ASN A 130 -17.89 -2.93 -7.39
CA ASN A 130 -17.52 -1.98 -6.33
C ASN A 130 -16.96 -0.63 -6.83
N CYS A 131 -17.24 -0.24 -8.06
CA CYS A 131 -16.75 0.99 -8.67
C CYS A 131 -17.74 2.16 -8.48
N ALA A 132 -17.22 3.36 -8.24
CA ALA A 132 -17.98 4.61 -8.12
C ALA A 132 -17.75 5.54 -9.31
N GLU A 133 -16.51 5.64 -9.79
CA GLU A 133 -16.12 6.46 -10.94
C GLU A 133 -15.23 5.64 -11.87
N CYS A 134 -15.37 5.86 -13.17
CA CYS A 134 -14.63 5.12 -14.19
C CYS A 134 -14.20 6.03 -15.33
N ALA A 135 -13.10 5.66 -15.98
CA ALA A 135 -12.62 6.28 -17.20
C ALA A 135 -12.85 5.34 -18.38
N GLN A 136 -13.23 5.92 -19.52
CA GLN A 136 -13.38 5.18 -20.76
C GLN A 136 -12.01 5.05 -21.45
N SER A 137 -11.60 3.81 -21.74
CA SER A 137 -10.40 3.51 -22.53
C SER A 137 -10.75 2.53 -23.64
N HIS A 138 -10.61 2.98 -24.90
CA HIS A 138 -10.69 2.17 -26.12
C HIS A 138 -11.63 0.95 -26.04
N SER A 139 -12.95 1.22 -25.95
CA SER A 139 -14.07 0.25 -25.91
C SER A 139 -14.38 -0.42 -24.56
N THR A 140 -13.60 -0.17 -23.52
CA THR A 140 -13.83 -0.71 -22.16
C THR A 140 -13.77 0.40 -21.11
N ALA A 141 -14.41 0.19 -19.97
CA ALA A 141 -14.33 1.11 -18.84
C ALA A 141 -13.41 0.57 -17.76
N ALA A 142 -12.52 1.43 -17.28
CA ALA A 142 -11.60 1.15 -16.21
C ALA A 142 -12.06 1.90 -14.95
N CYS A 143 -12.14 1.21 -13.81
CA CYS A 143 -12.47 1.90 -12.58
C CYS A 143 -11.35 2.86 -12.17
N THR A 144 -11.70 4.10 -11.84
CA THR A 144 -10.76 5.13 -11.36
C THR A 144 -11.01 5.51 -9.91
N LYS A 145 -12.19 5.19 -9.37
CA LYS A 145 -12.51 5.38 -7.95
C LYS A 145 -13.49 4.33 -7.47
N CYS A 146 -13.17 3.73 -6.33
CA CYS A 146 -13.99 2.70 -5.72
C CYS A 146 -15.10 3.27 -4.84
N GLN A 147 -16.12 2.46 -4.59
CA GLN A 147 -17.15 2.72 -3.59
C GLN A 147 -16.53 2.71 -2.18
N LYS A 148 -17.25 3.27 -1.21
CA LYS A 148 -16.82 3.29 0.20
C LYS A 148 -16.48 1.86 0.67
N LYS A 149 -15.40 1.72 1.45
CA LYS A 149 -14.83 0.43 1.95
C LYS A 149 -14.10 -0.43 0.90
N PHE A 150 -13.90 0.09 -0.30
CA PHE A 150 -13.07 -0.54 -1.32
C PHE A 150 -11.93 0.39 -1.73
N PHE A 151 -10.80 -0.21 -2.08
CA PHE A 151 -9.59 0.49 -2.51
C PHE A 151 -9.23 0.06 -3.94
N LEU A 152 -8.68 1.00 -4.71
CA LEU A 152 -8.33 0.79 -6.11
C LEU A 152 -6.95 0.13 -6.22
N GLN A 153 -6.92 -1.16 -6.54
CA GLN A 153 -5.69 -1.89 -6.82
C GLN A 153 -5.60 -2.12 -8.34
N GLY A 154 -4.77 -1.30 -9.01
CA GLY A 154 -4.75 -1.25 -10.47
C GLY A 154 -6.05 -0.67 -11.03
N GLN A 155 -6.85 -1.51 -11.68
CA GLN A 155 -8.17 -1.13 -12.25
C GLN A 155 -9.33 -1.87 -11.55
N GLN A 156 -9.06 -2.56 -10.44
CA GLN A 156 -10.03 -3.34 -9.69
C GLN A 156 -10.22 -2.79 -8.28
N CYS A 157 -11.46 -2.84 -7.80
CA CYS A 157 -11.81 -2.41 -6.45
C CYS A 157 -11.84 -3.61 -5.50
N VAL A 158 -10.84 -3.68 -4.63
CA VAL A 158 -10.70 -4.73 -3.62
C VAL A 158 -11.16 -4.22 -2.26
N PRO A 159 -11.68 -5.09 -1.36
CA PRO A 159 -12.06 -4.68 -0.02
C PRO A 159 -10.86 -4.05 0.72
N VAL A 160 -11.11 -2.94 1.41
CA VAL A 160 -10.14 -2.36 2.36
C VAL A 160 -9.91 -3.34 3.50
N THR A 161 -8.66 -3.46 3.95
CA THR A 161 -8.29 -4.26 5.13
C THR A 161 -9.24 -3.96 6.30
N PRO A 162 -9.85 -4.97 6.94
CA PRO A 162 -10.82 -4.76 8.00
C PRO A 162 -10.27 -3.85 9.11
N ASN A 163 -11.13 -2.95 9.61
CA ASN A 163 -10.83 -1.99 10.68
C ASN A 163 -9.68 -1.01 10.39
N CYS A 164 -9.30 -0.86 9.12
CA CYS A 164 -8.32 0.14 8.71
C CYS A 164 -8.98 1.50 8.46
N ALA A 165 -8.40 2.57 9.00
CA ALA A 165 -8.77 3.95 8.76
C ALA A 165 -8.02 4.54 7.56
N VAL A 166 -6.73 4.19 7.41
CA VAL A 166 -5.83 4.71 6.38
C VAL A 166 -5.04 3.56 5.75
N VAL A 167 -5.20 3.37 4.44
CA VAL A 167 -4.47 2.38 3.64
C VAL A 167 -3.47 3.04 2.70
N THR A 168 -2.34 2.36 2.46
CA THR A 168 -1.38 2.71 1.40
C THR A 168 -1.92 2.42 0.00
N GLU A 169 -1.18 2.85 -1.02
CA GLU A 169 -1.42 2.50 -2.42
C GLU A 169 -1.35 0.97 -2.69
N SER A 170 -0.74 0.20 -1.80
CA SER A 170 -0.61 -1.26 -1.87
C SER A 170 -1.63 -2.01 -1.00
N ASN A 171 -2.68 -1.34 -0.52
CA ASN A 171 -3.69 -1.90 0.41
C ASN A 171 -3.12 -2.37 1.76
N THR A 172 -1.99 -1.80 2.18
CA THR A 172 -1.38 -2.05 3.50
C THR A 172 -1.96 -1.04 4.50
N CYS A 173 -2.34 -1.49 5.70
CA CYS A 173 -2.88 -0.54 6.68
C CYS A 173 -1.76 0.25 7.36
N GLU A 174 -1.90 1.57 7.45
CA GLU A 174 -0.99 2.45 8.20
C GLU A 174 -1.62 2.90 9.52
N LYS A 175 -2.94 3.10 9.53
CA LYS A 175 -3.68 3.53 10.72
C LYS A 175 -4.98 2.75 10.84
N CYS A 176 -5.23 2.21 12.02
CA CYS A 176 -6.47 1.53 12.34
C CYS A 176 -7.58 2.50 12.77
N ASN A 177 -8.83 2.07 12.65
CA ASN A 177 -9.98 2.75 13.24
C ASN A 177 -9.88 2.69 14.77
N ASP A 178 -10.59 3.59 15.45
CA ASP A 178 -10.58 3.64 16.91
C ASP A 178 -11.00 2.30 17.54
N GLY A 179 -10.31 1.89 18.60
CA GLY A 179 -10.46 0.59 19.25
C GLY A 179 -9.61 -0.55 18.66
N PHE A 180 -8.75 -0.26 17.68
CA PHE A 180 -7.88 -1.24 17.02
C PHE A 180 -6.41 -0.79 17.00
N ALA A 181 -5.50 -1.76 16.95
CA ALA A 181 -4.05 -1.55 16.85
C ALA A 181 -3.45 -2.30 15.65
N LEU A 182 -2.44 -1.70 15.03
CA LEU A 182 -1.79 -2.24 13.84
C LEU A 182 -0.81 -3.35 14.25
N ASN A 183 -1.07 -4.61 13.91
CA ASN A 183 -0.15 -5.71 14.24
C ASN A 183 1.11 -5.73 13.37
N THR A 184 2.03 -6.66 13.66
CA THR A 184 3.30 -6.86 12.91
C THR A 184 3.11 -7.29 11.45
N ALA A 185 1.89 -7.67 11.04
CA ALA A 185 1.53 -7.97 9.66
C ALA A 185 0.79 -6.81 8.97
N ASN A 186 0.82 -5.61 9.55
CA ASN A 186 0.13 -4.41 9.05
C ASN A 186 -1.40 -4.58 8.89
N ALA A 187 -2.00 -5.36 9.79
CA ALA A 187 -3.44 -5.53 9.88
C ALA A 187 -3.97 -5.05 11.24
N CYS A 188 -5.24 -4.67 11.30
CA CYS A 188 -5.85 -4.12 12.50
C CYS A 188 -6.49 -5.21 13.37
N GLY A 189 -5.86 -5.50 14.51
CA GLY A 189 -6.39 -6.36 15.55
C GLY A 189 -7.14 -5.55 16.61
N THR A 190 -8.04 -6.19 17.36
CA THR A 190 -8.61 -5.57 18.57
C THR A 190 -7.50 -5.19 19.51
N CYS A 191 -7.68 -4.11 20.25
CA CYS A 191 -6.78 -3.79 21.35
C CYS A 191 -7.00 -4.82 22.47
N ASP A 192 -6.41 -6.00 22.30
CA ASP A 192 -6.30 -7.00 23.36
C ASP A 192 -5.26 -6.47 24.36
N ALA A 193 -5.61 -6.44 25.63
CA ALA A 193 -4.78 -5.85 26.68
C ALA A 193 -3.50 -6.68 26.89
N ILE A 194 -2.48 -6.43 26.08
CA ILE A 194 -1.09 -6.70 26.42
C ILE A 194 -0.41 -5.33 26.44
N ILE A 195 -0.16 -4.87 27.66
CA ILE A 195 0.46 -3.58 28.00
C ILE A 195 1.99 -3.72 27.86
N ASP A 196 2.45 -4.23 26.72
CA ASP A 196 3.88 -4.34 26.44
C ASP A 196 4.33 -3.16 25.58
N PHE A 197 5.53 -2.63 25.83
CA PHE A 197 6.12 -1.50 25.11
C PHE A 197 6.34 -1.81 23.62
N ALA A 198 6.54 -3.09 23.27
CA ALA A 198 6.64 -3.52 21.87
C ALA A 198 5.26 -3.61 21.18
N SER A 199 4.16 -3.47 21.92
CA SER A 199 2.83 -3.46 21.34
C SER A 199 2.57 -2.11 20.65
N PRO A 200 2.06 -2.15 19.42
CA PRO A 200 1.64 -0.95 18.71
C PRO A 200 0.52 -0.26 19.48
N ALA A 201 0.58 1.08 19.56
CA ALA A 201 -0.41 1.87 20.29
C ALA A 201 -1.82 1.65 19.74
N CYS A 202 -2.78 1.54 20.64
CA CYS A 202 -4.19 1.49 20.31
C CYS A 202 -4.66 2.86 19.79
N ALA A 203 -5.39 2.88 18.67
CA ALA A 203 -6.01 4.10 18.18
C ALA A 203 -7.22 4.47 19.05
N CYS A 204 -7.15 5.59 19.77
CA CYS A 204 -8.22 6.08 20.65
C CYS A 204 -8.47 7.58 20.40
N GLY A 205 -9.02 7.91 19.24
CA GLY A 205 -9.29 9.30 18.84
C GLY A 205 -7.99 10.08 18.63
N VAL A 206 -7.76 11.09 19.48
CA VAL A 206 -6.52 11.91 19.49
C VAL A 206 -5.56 11.56 20.63
N ALA A 207 -5.91 10.58 21.47
CA ALA A 207 -5.05 10.14 22.57
C ALA A 207 -3.91 9.26 22.03
N GLU A 208 -2.70 9.52 22.52
CA GLU A 208 -1.48 8.80 22.13
C GLU A 208 -1.03 7.86 23.25
N ASN A 209 -0.20 6.87 22.89
CA ASN A 209 0.42 5.91 23.82
C ASN A 209 -0.59 5.06 24.62
N CYS A 210 -1.80 4.88 24.08
CA CYS A 210 -2.81 4.03 24.69
C CYS A 210 -2.47 2.54 24.49
N GLY A 211 -2.52 1.75 25.57
CA GLY A 211 -2.53 0.29 25.48
C GLY A 211 -3.92 -0.26 25.15
N ASN A 212 -4.97 0.43 25.61
CA ASN A 212 -6.35 0.20 25.19
C ASN A 212 -7.17 1.51 25.28
N CYS A 213 -8.37 1.52 24.70
CA CYS A 213 -9.27 2.67 24.77
C CYS A 213 -10.26 2.60 25.93
N ALA A 214 -10.68 3.76 26.40
CA ALA A 214 -11.88 3.92 27.20
C ALA A 214 -13.12 3.55 26.38
N LYS A 215 -14.27 3.41 27.04
CA LYS A 215 -15.52 2.92 26.42
C LYS A 215 -16.04 3.82 25.29
N ASP A 216 -15.76 5.12 25.36
CA ASP A 216 -16.11 6.15 24.39
C ASP A 216 -15.10 6.26 23.23
N LEU A 217 -14.01 5.49 23.26
CA LEU A 217 -12.94 5.42 22.25
C LEU A 217 -12.13 6.70 22.04
N ASP A 218 -12.46 7.80 22.72
CA ASP A 218 -11.80 9.11 22.57
C ASP A 218 -10.69 9.37 23.61
N ALA A 219 -10.45 8.41 24.51
CA ALA A 219 -9.44 8.46 25.56
C ALA A 219 -8.78 7.09 25.76
N CYS A 220 -7.59 7.08 26.37
CA CYS A 220 -6.96 5.83 26.79
C CYS A 220 -7.69 5.24 28.00
N GLY A 221 -7.95 3.93 27.99
CA GLY A 221 -8.41 3.19 29.17
C GLY A 221 -7.24 2.75 30.07
N ALA A 222 -6.12 2.44 29.44
CA ALA A 222 -4.84 2.10 30.04
C ALA A 222 -3.72 2.57 29.11
N CYS A 223 -2.58 2.91 29.70
CA CYS A 223 -1.41 3.35 28.96
C CYS A 223 -0.50 2.19 28.60
N LEU A 224 0.25 2.32 27.49
CA LEU A 224 1.41 1.47 27.24
C LEU A 224 2.41 1.60 28.42
N GLY A 225 3.22 0.57 28.66
CA GLY A 225 4.27 0.64 29.70
C GLY A 225 5.16 1.87 29.50
N SER A 226 5.66 2.46 30.59
CA SER A 226 6.35 3.77 30.69
C SER A 226 5.47 5.03 30.74
N PHE A 227 4.19 4.92 30.39
CA PHE A 227 3.28 6.06 30.38
C PHE A 227 2.31 6.02 31.56
N GLU A 228 2.06 7.19 32.12
CA GLU A 228 1.12 7.42 33.21
C GLU A 228 -0.16 8.05 32.68
N MET A 229 -1.29 7.59 33.21
CA MET A 229 -2.61 8.14 32.90
C MET A 229 -2.77 9.51 33.56
N LYS A 230 -3.01 10.54 32.74
CA LYS A 230 -3.46 11.87 33.19
C LYS A 230 -4.62 12.33 32.31
N ASP A 231 -5.78 12.50 32.92
CA ASP A 231 -7.00 13.01 32.26
C ASP A 231 -7.35 12.29 30.94
N GLY A 232 -7.26 10.95 30.94
CA GLY A 232 -7.56 10.11 29.76
C GLY A 232 -6.48 10.11 28.68
N LYS A 233 -5.33 10.73 28.94
CA LYS A 233 -4.15 10.75 28.06
C LYS A 233 -2.98 10.04 28.74
N CYS A 234 -2.15 9.39 27.94
CA CYS A 234 -0.96 8.72 28.41
C CYS A 234 0.26 9.61 28.17
N VAL A 235 0.78 10.16 29.26
CA VAL A 235 1.97 11.02 29.26
C VAL A 235 3.15 10.25 29.81
N GLN A 236 4.36 10.63 29.43
CA GLN A 236 5.56 9.97 29.96
C GLN A 236 5.62 10.11 31.49
N GLY A 237 5.80 8.98 32.20
CA GLY A 237 5.92 8.96 33.66
C GLY A 237 7.25 9.53 34.15
N ALA A 238 7.32 9.80 35.46
CA ALA A 238 8.58 10.24 36.08
C ALA A 238 9.54 9.05 36.23
N CYS A 239 10.79 9.22 35.82
CA CYS A 239 11.81 8.19 35.91
C CYS A 239 12.32 8.03 37.34
N ALA A 240 12.37 6.80 37.84
CA ALA A 240 13.04 6.46 39.11
C ALA A 240 14.56 6.49 38.97
N VAL A 241 15.11 6.28 37.76
CA VAL A 241 16.54 6.45 37.50
C VAL A 241 16.91 7.93 37.59
N ALA A 242 17.78 8.27 38.54
CA ALA A 242 18.26 9.63 38.72
C ALA A 242 18.92 10.16 37.45
N ASN A 243 18.60 11.42 37.09
CA ASN A 243 19.10 12.10 35.89
C ASN A 243 18.73 11.40 34.58
N CYS A 244 17.73 10.51 34.58
CA CYS A 244 17.16 9.98 33.37
C CYS A 244 16.17 10.97 32.78
N GLY A 245 16.37 11.38 31.52
CA GLY A 245 15.44 12.24 30.80
C GLY A 245 14.26 11.44 30.23
N THR A 246 14.57 10.23 29.76
CA THR A 246 13.58 9.32 29.20
C THR A 246 13.79 7.91 29.74
N CYS A 247 12.93 7.50 30.66
CA CYS A 247 12.84 6.14 31.18
C CYS A 247 12.03 5.25 30.26
N ARG A 248 12.08 3.96 30.58
CA ARG A 248 11.56 2.91 29.75
C ARG A 248 10.27 2.30 30.27
N ASP A 249 9.96 1.07 29.84
CA ASP A 249 8.83 0.24 30.24
C ASP A 249 8.62 0.15 31.75
N ARG A 250 9.69 0.43 32.51
CA ARG A 250 9.65 0.64 33.95
C ARG A 250 10.38 1.93 34.33
N PRO A 251 9.92 2.60 35.40
CA PRO A 251 10.56 3.83 35.88
C PRO A 251 12.01 3.60 36.33
N ASP A 252 12.42 2.37 36.66
CA ASP A 252 13.77 2.00 37.10
C ASP A 252 14.76 1.65 35.97
N SER A 253 14.37 1.82 34.70
CA SER A 253 15.23 1.64 33.53
C SER A 253 15.31 2.91 32.68
N CYS A 254 16.52 3.26 32.19
CA CYS A 254 16.77 4.48 31.45
C CYS A 254 17.11 4.24 29.97
N MET A 255 16.36 4.90 29.09
CA MET A 255 16.66 4.88 27.65
C MET A 255 17.61 6.02 27.28
N ALA A 256 17.39 7.20 27.84
CA ALA A 256 18.21 8.38 27.56
C ALA A 256 18.37 9.24 28.82
N CYS A 257 19.61 9.61 29.11
CA CYS A 257 19.91 10.49 30.21
C CYS A 257 19.52 11.94 29.90
N ALA A 258 19.26 12.72 30.95
CA ALA A 258 19.04 14.15 30.85
C ALA A 258 20.31 14.85 30.32
N GLY A 259 20.16 16.07 29.80
CA GLY A 259 21.29 16.84 29.29
C GLY A 259 22.43 16.97 30.32
N GLY A 260 23.67 16.70 29.88
CA GLY A 260 24.85 16.69 30.76
C GLY A 260 25.16 15.34 31.41
N PHE A 261 24.41 14.29 31.07
CA PHE A 261 24.63 12.92 31.54
C PHE A 261 24.71 11.94 30.38
N GLN A 262 25.41 10.83 30.58
CA GLN A 262 25.58 9.73 29.63
C GLN A 262 25.13 8.40 30.27
N LEU A 263 24.58 7.53 29.43
CA LEU A 263 24.09 6.22 29.84
C LEU A 263 25.26 5.26 30.08
N THR A 264 25.19 4.48 31.15
CA THR A 264 26.17 3.43 31.46
C THR A 264 25.66 2.05 31.07
N ILE A 265 26.55 1.05 31.03
CA ILE A 265 26.19 -0.35 30.84
C ILE A 265 25.31 -0.95 31.95
N LEU A 266 25.13 -0.22 33.08
CA LEU A 266 24.28 -0.62 34.19
C LEU A 266 22.92 0.10 34.18
N ASP A 267 22.54 0.70 33.05
CA ASP A 267 21.25 1.37 32.89
C ASP A 267 21.09 2.59 33.83
N SER A 268 22.23 3.22 34.17
CA SER A 268 22.32 4.40 35.03
C SER A 268 22.87 5.61 34.28
N CYS A 269 22.57 6.81 34.77
CA CYS A 269 23.09 8.05 34.19
C CYS A 269 24.24 8.61 35.03
N GLN A 270 25.43 8.70 34.43
CA GLN A 270 26.57 9.38 35.03
C GLN A 270 26.80 10.73 34.34
N GLU A 271 27.45 11.68 35.03
CA GLU A 271 27.80 12.96 34.41
C GLU A 271 28.66 12.78 33.16
N SER A 272 28.39 13.57 32.14
CA SER A 272 29.21 13.65 30.93
C SER A 272 30.46 14.49 31.23
N CYS A 273 31.59 14.08 30.66
CA CYS A 273 32.82 14.84 30.73
C CYS A 273 32.72 16.12 29.91
N ALA A 274 33.34 17.19 30.38
CA ALA A 274 33.44 18.43 29.62
C ALA A 274 34.40 18.27 28.43
N GLY A 275 34.04 18.87 27.29
CA GLY A 275 34.85 18.79 26.06
C GLY A 275 34.75 17.46 25.32
N VAL A 276 35.62 17.27 24.34
CA VAL A 276 35.69 16.04 23.52
C VAL A 276 36.86 15.20 24.00
N GLY A 277 36.61 13.93 24.34
CA GLY A 277 37.66 13.00 24.73
C GLY A 277 38.52 12.56 23.56
N GLU A 278 39.74 12.13 23.85
CA GLU A 278 40.70 11.66 22.86
C GLU A 278 40.68 10.12 22.76
N ASN A 279 41.24 9.60 21.66
CA ASN A 279 41.38 8.16 21.47
C ASN A 279 42.20 7.53 22.61
N GLY A 280 41.71 6.45 23.20
CA GLY A 280 42.28 5.82 24.37
C GLY A 280 41.88 6.47 25.70
N GLN A 281 40.84 7.32 25.71
CA GLN A 281 40.24 7.87 26.92
C GLN A 281 38.81 7.37 27.10
N PHE A 282 38.38 7.29 28.37
CA PHE A 282 36.98 7.12 28.72
C PHE A 282 36.59 8.15 29.78
N CYS A 283 35.29 8.42 29.87
CA CYS A 283 34.77 9.34 30.86
C CYS A 283 34.38 8.59 32.15
N ARG A 284 34.79 9.09 33.31
CA ARG A 284 34.36 8.53 34.60
C ARG A 284 33.94 9.62 35.58
N ALA A 285 33.17 9.23 36.60
CA ALA A 285 32.95 10.08 37.76
C ALA A 285 34.27 10.29 38.54
N GLY A 286 34.71 11.54 38.65
CA GLY A 286 35.91 11.92 39.40
C GLY A 286 35.66 12.07 40.91
N ALA A 287 36.74 12.05 41.69
CA ALA A 287 36.69 12.11 43.16
C ALA A 287 36.07 13.40 43.73
N ALA A 288 36.02 14.47 42.94
CA ALA A 288 35.47 15.78 43.30
C ALA A 288 34.01 16.00 42.82
N ARG A 289 33.29 14.93 42.42
CA ARG A 289 31.94 15.01 41.80
C ARG A 289 31.91 15.81 40.50
N ALA A 290 32.99 15.76 39.73
CA ALA A 290 33.02 16.22 38.36
C ALA A 290 33.52 15.06 37.49
N ALA A 291 32.88 14.84 36.35
CA ALA A 291 33.33 13.85 35.39
C ALA A 291 34.67 14.25 34.77
N GLU A 292 35.59 13.29 34.62
CA GLU A 292 36.93 13.51 34.10
C GLU A 292 37.30 12.49 33.01
N TRP A 293 38.03 12.97 32.00
CA TRP A 293 38.65 12.11 30.98
C TRP A 293 39.87 11.43 31.57
N VAL A 294 39.93 10.11 31.45
CA VAL A 294 41.05 9.30 31.94
C VAL A 294 41.47 8.27 30.92
N ALA A 295 42.76 7.90 30.95
CA ALA A 295 43.29 6.87 30.08
C ALA A 295 42.58 5.52 30.31
N CYS A 296 42.30 4.81 29.23
CA CYS A 296 41.66 3.50 29.31
C CYS A 296 42.57 2.47 29.99
N PRO A 297 42.02 1.53 30.77
CA PRO A 297 42.81 0.55 31.48
C PRO A 297 43.55 -0.40 30.54
N ALA A 298 44.82 -0.68 30.84
CA ALA A 298 45.62 -1.63 30.08
C ALA A 298 45.33 -3.10 30.47
N ASP A 299 44.76 -3.33 31.65
CA ASP A 299 44.52 -4.67 32.19
C ASP A 299 43.03 -5.00 32.35
N ALA A 300 42.75 -6.31 32.44
CA ALA A 300 41.40 -6.83 32.57
C ALA A 300 40.70 -6.41 33.88
N THR A 301 41.46 -6.11 34.94
CA THR A 301 40.89 -5.72 36.24
C THR A 301 40.29 -4.32 36.14
N GLY A 302 40.99 -3.39 35.50
CA GLY A 302 40.48 -2.05 35.23
C GLY A 302 39.31 -2.06 34.25
N VAL A 303 39.38 -2.86 33.18
CA VAL A 303 38.27 -3.00 32.21
C VAL A 303 37.00 -3.53 32.89
N ALA A 304 37.12 -4.47 33.83
CA ALA A 304 35.98 -5.04 34.55
C ALA A 304 35.20 -4.02 35.42
N GLN A 305 35.78 -2.86 35.71
CA GLN A 305 35.17 -1.80 36.51
C GLN A 305 34.56 -0.67 35.66
N MET A 306 34.74 -0.72 34.34
CA MET A 306 34.26 0.34 33.45
C MET A 306 32.75 0.26 33.25
N LEU A 307 32.15 1.45 33.20
CA LEU A 307 30.70 1.63 33.02
C LEU A 307 30.34 2.34 31.71
N THR A 308 31.32 2.98 31.08
CA THR A 308 31.21 3.69 29.81
C THR A 308 32.40 3.33 28.93
N ASP A 309 32.26 3.53 27.64
CA ASP A 309 33.19 3.09 26.63
C ASP A 309 34.49 3.91 26.59
N CYS A 310 35.56 3.18 26.30
CA CYS A 310 36.81 3.75 25.82
C CYS A 310 36.64 4.22 24.38
N ILE A 311 37.06 5.44 24.08
CA ILE A 311 37.06 5.99 22.73
C ILE A 311 38.14 5.25 21.93
N CYS A 312 37.74 4.33 21.05
CA CYS A 312 38.61 3.62 20.12
C CYS A 312 38.12 3.84 18.69
N GLY A 313 38.47 4.99 18.11
CA GLY A 313 37.97 5.41 16.80
C GLY A 313 36.44 5.52 16.77
N SER A 314 35.80 4.62 16.02
CA SER A 314 34.33 4.52 15.92
C SER A 314 33.78 3.21 16.49
N ALA A 315 34.63 2.41 17.15
CA ALA A 315 34.20 1.17 17.77
C ALA A 315 33.42 1.46 19.06
N GLU A 316 32.36 0.70 19.29
CA GLU A 316 31.43 0.89 20.40
C GLU A 316 31.69 -0.14 21.51
N ASN A 317 31.32 0.23 22.75
CA ASN A 317 31.39 -0.62 23.94
C ASN A 317 32.80 -1.19 24.23
N CYS A 318 33.86 -0.46 23.86
CA CYS A 318 35.23 -0.86 24.15
C CYS A 318 35.57 -0.62 25.64
N GLY A 319 36.27 -1.56 26.26
CA GLY A 319 36.94 -1.36 27.55
C GLY A 319 38.35 -0.79 27.39
N ASN A 320 39.05 -1.13 26.31
CA ASN A 320 40.32 -0.51 25.94
C ASN A 320 40.55 -0.61 24.44
N CYS A 321 41.62 0.00 23.93
CA CYS A 321 41.94 0.03 22.51
C CYS A 321 43.12 -0.88 22.15
N SER A 322 43.06 -1.46 20.95
CA SER A 322 44.21 -2.06 20.27
C SER A 322 45.09 -0.98 19.63
N ALA A 323 46.29 -1.37 19.16
CA ALA A 323 47.21 -0.45 18.48
C ALA A 323 46.63 0.16 17.19
N ASP A 324 45.65 -0.51 16.56
CA ASP A 324 45.01 -0.10 15.32
C ASP A 324 43.73 0.73 15.55
N GLY A 325 43.46 1.14 16.80
CA GLY A 325 42.28 1.94 17.14
C GLY A 325 40.97 1.15 17.14
N GLN A 326 41.01 -0.18 17.20
CA GLN A 326 39.86 -1.06 17.43
C GLN A 326 39.69 -1.33 18.94
N CYS A 327 38.60 -1.95 19.38
CA CYS A 327 38.52 -2.42 20.77
C CYS A 327 39.60 -3.49 21.01
N GLY A 328 40.40 -3.37 22.06
CA GLY A 328 41.29 -4.45 22.54
C GLY A 328 40.55 -5.44 23.44
N ALA A 329 39.63 -4.94 24.27
CA ALA A 329 38.73 -5.68 25.13
C ALA A 329 37.39 -4.95 25.18
N CYS A 330 36.31 -5.68 25.49
CA CYS A 330 34.96 -5.14 25.58
C CYS A 330 34.58 -4.77 27.01
N LEU A 331 33.62 -3.85 27.15
CA LEU A 331 32.97 -3.59 28.43
C LEU A 331 32.28 -4.87 28.97
N PRO A 332 32.09 -4.97 30.30
CA PRO A 332 31.36 -6.09 30.90
C PRO A 332 30.01 -6.34 30.23
N GLY A 333 29.77 -7.59 29.81
CA GLY A 333 28.54 -8.01 29.16
C GLY A 333 28.57 -7.99 27.63
N TYR A 334 29.64 -7.47 27.02
CA TYR A 334 29.81 -7.43 25.56
C TYR A 334 30.94 -8.35 25.10
N GLN A 335 30.85 -8.82 23.85
CA GLN A 335 31.88 -9.59 23.18
C GLN A 335 32.24 -8.97 21.83
N GLN A 336 33.48 -9.22 21.40
CA GLN A 336 34.06 -8.59 20.24
C GLN A 336 33.61 -9.26 18.93
N ARG A 337 33.31 -8.44 17.93
CA ARG A 337 33.08 -8.85 16.54
C ARG A 337 33.71 -7.82 15.60
N ASN A 338 34.62 -8.26 14.74
CA ASN A 338 35.28 -7.41 13.73
C ASN A 338 35.91 -6.12 14.31
N GLY A 339 36.54 -6.19 15.48
CA GLY A 339 37.19 -5.03 16.10
C GLY A 339 36.27 -4.08 16.89
N SER A 340 34.96 -4.37 17.00
CA SER A 340 33.99 -3.61 17.82
C SER A 340 33.21 -4.54 18.75
N CYS A 341 32.64 -4.02 19.85
CA CYS A 341 31.95 -4.81 20.87
C CYS A 341 30.42 -4.67 20.73
N THR A 342 29.86 -5.31 19.71
CA THR A 342 28.45 -5.13 19.31
C THR A 342 27.53 -6.29 19.69
N GLU A 343 28.09 -7.40 20.16
CA GLU A 343 27.33 -8.58 20.59
C GLU A 343 27.37 -8.72 22.11
N CYS A 344 26.36 -9.37 22.68
CA CYS A 344 26.38 -9.69 24.11
C CYS A 344 27.20 -10.93 24.38
N ALA A 345 28.00 -10.88 25.45
CA ALA A 345 28.77 -12.00 25.94
C ALA A 345 27.85 -13.09 26.53
N ASP A 346 28.40 -14.30 26.67
CA ASP A 346 27.69 -15.43 27.29
C ASP A 346 27.10 -15.07 28.67
N GLY A 347 25.82 -15.40 28.86
CA GLY A 347 25.08 -15.09 30.09
C GLY A 347 24.48 -13.67 30.14
N PHE A 348 24.64 -12.89 29.07
CA PHE A 348 24.01 -11.60 28.89
C PHE A 348 23.04 -11.65 27.71
N LEU A 349 21.92 -10.94 27.84
CA LEU A 349 20.98 -10.77 26.73
C LEU A 349 20.97 -9.31 26.33
N ARG A 350 20.92 -9.08 25.02
CA ARG A 350 20.70 -7.74 24.49
C ARG A 350 19.31 -7.35 24.92
N GLN A 351 19.24 -6.38 25.82
CA GLN A 351 17.96 -5.85 26.16
C GLN A 351 17.38 -5.24 24.87
N PRO A 352 16.12 -5.54 24.50
CA PRO A 352 15.44 -4.91 23.36
C PRO A 352 15.34 -3.39 23.49
N SER A 353 15.91 -2.85 24.57
CA SER A 353 15.46 -1.66 25.21
C SER A 353 16.26 -0.41 24.81
N ASN A 354 17.45 -0.34 25.34
CA ASN A 354 18.50 0.62 25.04
C ASN A 354 19.62 -0.08 24.25
N GLY A 355 19.44 -1.37 23.92
CA GLY A 355 20.43 -2.18 23.23
C GLY A 355 21.58 -2.63 24.11
N LEU A 356 21.53 -2.38 25.43
CA LEU A 356 22.58 -2.78 26.36
C LEU A 356 22.56 -4.29 26.61
N CYS A 357 23.72 -4.85 26.94
CA CYS A 357 23.84 -6.24 27.37
C CYS A 357 23.74 -6.34 28.89
N ALA A 358 22.66 -6.92 29.40
CA ALA A 358 22.44 -7.05 30.84
C ALA A 358 22.45 -8.51 31.29
N ARG A 359 22.87 -8.74 32.54
CA ARG A 359 22.81 -10.06 33.19
C ARG A 359 21.36 -10.45 33.42
N THR A 360 21.03 -11.68 33.10
CA THR A 360 19.75 -12.29 33.47
C THR A 360 19.72 -12.49 34.99
N SER A 361 19.11 -11.55 35.72
CA SER A 361 18.88 -11.70 37.17
C SER A 361 17.38 -11.84 37.44
N SER A 362 16.82 -13.04 37.25
CA SER A 362 15.66 -13.52 38.02
C SER A 362 15.41 -15.04 37.86
N PRO A 363 14.86 -15.74 38.88
CA PRO A 363 14.63 -17.20 38.94
C PRO A 363 13.49 -17.76 38.08
N ASP A 364 12.82 -16.96 37.24
CA ASP A 364 11.72 -17.45 36.40
C ASP A 364 12.21 -17.69 34.97
N GLN A 365 12.74 -18.90 34.75
CA GLN A 365 12.79 -19.50 33.43
C GLN A 365 11.44 -20.17 33.14
N PRO A 366 10.70 -19.77 32.09
CA PRO A 366 10.04 -20.77 31.28
C PRO A 366 11.15 -21.59 30.61
N LYS A 367 11.25 -22.85 31.01
CA LYS A 367 12.21 -23.82 30.45
C LYS A 367 11.83 -24.18 29.02
N ASP A 368 12.08 -23.30 28.05
CA ASP A 368 11.95 -23.65 26.64
C ASP A 368 13.21 -23.26 25.87
N GLY A 369 14.30 -23.93 26.23
CA GLY A 369 15.52 -24.00 25.43
C GLY A 369 15.96 -25.45 25.35
N PHE A 370 15.58 -26.16 24.29
CA PHE A 370 16.07 -27.52 24.05
C PHE A 370 17.58 -27.46 23.85
N THR A 371 18.33 -28.03 24.80
CA THR A 371 19.78 -28.17 24.69
C THR A 371 20.12 -29.04 23.48
N ALA A 372 21.19 -28.69 22.77
CA ALA A 372 21.65 -29.36 21.54
C ALA A 372 21.77 -30.91 21.68
N GLY A 373 21.90 -31.44 22.89
CA GLY A 373 21.89 -32.88 23.17
C GLY A 373 20.54 -33.58 22.93
N ALA A 374 19.42 -32.87 23.09
CA ALA A 374 18.08 -33.44 22.87
C ALA A 374 17.74 -33.57 21.38
N ILE A 375 18.24 -32.66 20.54
CA ILE A 375 18.06 -32.71 19.08
C ILE A 375 18.78 -33.94 18.50
N ILE A 376 19.98 -34.25 19.00
CA ILE A 376 20.73 -35.44 18.58
C ILE A 376 20.00 -36.73 19.02
N GLY A 377 19.44 -36.75 20.24
CA GLY A 377 18.65 -37.90 20.73
C GLY A 377 17.39 -38.17 19.91
N ILE A 378 16.63 -37.13 19.56
CA ILE A 378 15.39 -37.27 18.77
C ILE A 378 15.71 -37.72 17.34
N VAL A 379 16.77 -37.19 16.72
CA VAL A 379 17.20 -37.61 15.38
C VAL A 379 17.60 -39.09 15.35
N VAL A 380 18.32 -39.58 16.37
CA VAL A 380 18.69 -41.01 16.45
C VAL A 380 17.45 -41.89 16.63
N VAL A 381 16.50 -41.50 17.48
CA VAL A 381 15.25 -42.26 17.67
C VAL A 381 14.41 -42.31 16.39
N VAL A 382 14.27 -41.18 15.68
CA VAL A 382 13.54 -41.13 14.41
C VAL A 382 14.21 -42.00 13.35
N ILE A 383 15.55 -41.98 13.24
CA ILE A 383 16.29 -42.83 12.31
C ILE A 383 16.07 -44.32 12.64
N LEU A 384 16.11 -44.71 13.92
CA LEU A 384 15.86 -46.09 14.34
C LEU A 384 14.43 -46.54 14.02
N ILE A 385 13.42 -45.68 14.21
CA ILE A 385 12.02 -45.96 13.85
C ILE A 385 11.89 -46.13 12.33
N VAL A 386 12.48 -45.24 11.54
CA VAL A 386 12.46 -45.33 10.06
C VAL A 386 13.14 -46.61 9.58
N CYS A 387 14.30 -46.98 10.13
CA CYS A 387 14.97 -48.24 9.81
C CYS A 387 14.13 -49.47 10.18
N ALA A 388 13.44 -49.45 11.32
CA ALA A 388 12.54 -50.53 11.74
C ALA A 388 11.32 -50.65 10.80
N CYS A 389 10.73 -49.52 10.39
CA CYS A 389 9.64 -49.49 9.42
C CYS A 389 10.06 -50.05 8.06
N ILE A 390 11.23 -49.66 7.56
CA ILE A 390 11.80 -50.19 6.30
C ILE A 390 12.04 -51.69 6.41
N GLY A 391 12.62 -52.16 7.53
CA GLY A 391 12.83 -53.59 7.80
C GLY A 391 11.53 -54.39 7.81
N ALA A 392 10.48 -53.88 8.47
CA ALA A 392 9.17 -54.51 8.51
C ALA A 392 8.53 -54.63 7.12
N VAL A 393 8.65 -53.59 6.29
CA VAL A 393 8.16 -53.60 4.89
C VAL A 393 8.90 -54.64 4.06
N MET A 394 10.23 -54.76 4.21
CA MET A 394 11.00 -55.78 3.48
C MET A 394 10.63 -57.21 3.90
N VAL A 395 10.44 -57.47 5.20
CA VAL A 395 9.98 -58.78 5.71
C VAL A 395 8.58 -59.11 5.21
N TYR A 396 7.67 -58.12 5.20
CA TYR A 396 6.32 -58.29 4.67
C TYR A 396 6.34 -58.66 3.19
N LYS A 397 7.15 -57.97 2.38
CA LYS A 397 7.31 -58.30 0.95
C LYS A 397 7.89 -59.71 0.74
N LYS A 398 8.89 -60.12 1.53
CA LYS A 398 9.48 -61.47 1.45
C LYS A 398 8.45 -62.56 1.78
N ARG A 399 7.69 -62.40 2.87
CA ARG A 399 6.62 -63.35 3.25
C ARG A 399 5.50 -63.44 2.22
N LYS A 400 5.23 -62.36 1.49
CA LYS A 400 4.25 -62.35 0.39
C LYS A 400 4.75 -63.14 -0.83
N LEU A 401 6.05 -63.11 -1.10
CA LEU A 401 6.68 -63.91 -2.17
C LEU A 401 6.71 -65.40 -1.81
N GLU A 402 7.03 -65.75 -0.56
CA GLU A 402 7.05 -67.14 -0.07
C GLU A 402 5.64 -67.79 -0.05
N LYS A 403 4.56 -66.99 0.05
CA LYS A 403 3.17 -67.49 -0.05
C LYS A 403 2.66 -67.63 -1.49
N ALA A 404 3.38 -67.11 -2.48
CA ALA A 404 2.98 -67.20 -3.89
C ALA A 404 3.43 -68.51 -4.55
N GLU A 405 4.35 -69.26 -3.93
CA GLU A 405 4.79 -70.58 -4.41
C GLU A 405 4.13 -71.69 -3.58
N THR A 406 2.83 -71.90 -3.82
CA THR A 406 2.19 -73.18 -3.48
C THR A 406 2.02 -73.96 -4.80
N PRO A 407 2.58 -75.18 -4.95
CA PRO A 407 2.59 -75.89 -6.22
C PRO A 407 1.19 -76.40 -6.61
N LEU A 408 0.84 -76.21 -7.89
CA LEU A 408 -0.37 -76.76 -8.51
C LEU A 408 -0.33 -78.29 -8.46
N ASN A 409 -1.32 -78.90 -7.81
CA ASN A 409 -1.52 -80.34 -7.81
C ASN A 409 -2.09 -80.77 -9.17
N VAL A 410 -1.33 -81.52 -9.96
CA VAL A 410 -1.81 -82.16 -11.20
C VAL A 410 -2.20 -83.59 -10.83
N SER A 411 -3.49 -83.81 -10.59
CA SER A 411 -4.10 -85.13 -10.62
C SER A 411 -5.54 -84.94 -11.09
N GLU A 412 -5.84 -85.45 -12.29
CA GLU A 412 -7.15 -85.83 -12.84
C GLU A 412 -7.30 -85.41 -14.31
N LEU A 413 -6.69 -86.21 -15.21
CA LEU A 413 -7.20 -86.46 -16.56
C LEU A 413 -6.54 -87.72 -17.16
N SER A 414 -6.94 -88.90 -16.64
CA SER A 414 -7.02 -90.14 -17.43
C SER A 414 -7.85 -91.19 -16.69
N ASN A 415 -9.00 -91.51 -17.30
CA ASN A 415 -10.04 -92.51 -16.97
C ASN A 415 -11.05 -92.19 -15.89
#